data_AF-A0AAN8QFR2-F1
#
_entry.id   AF-A0AAN8QFR2-F1
#
_cell.length_a   1.000
_cell.length_b   1.000
_cell.length_c   1.000
_cell.angle_alpha   90.00
_cell.angle_beta   90.00
_cell.angle_gamma   90.00
#
_symmetry.space_group_name_H-M   'P 1'
#
loop_
_entity.id
_entity.type
_entity.pdbx_description
1 polymer ?
#
loop_
_entity_poly.entity_id
_entity_poly.type
_entity_poly.pdbx_seq_one_letter_code
_entity_poly.pdbx_strand_id
1 'polypeptide(L)'
;MQNGNQQFIMEDETYTDIDGKAISLECQSHSGFCREFTVSSAKVSIGRVMVYTSAVWLSAYTIFFFTENTAVLSSAIIITLVGMMVHIHFVKVDHETLLIIGSLGVQVSSSYASGRESTDFIEMGKIKDIVINEAIHMQTVVYYLCILLKDPTDSDAVSCVVPLFQSSKPRLSCLVKVYKSCQDILAKC
;
A
#
# COMPACT_ATOMS: atom_id res chain seq x y z
N MET A 1 -0.15 32.82 -16.56
CA MET A 1 0.48 32.33 -15.32
C MET A 1 -0.47 32.62 -14.17
N GLN A 2 -1.31 31.66 -13.79
CA GLN A 2 -2.17 31.76 -12.61
C GLN A 2 -1.85 30.57 -11.71
N ASN A 3 -1.44 30.91 -10.49
CA ASN A 3 -1.03 30.00 -9.43
C ASN A 3 -2.11 28.95 -9.15
N GLY A 4 -1.78 27.68 -9.38
CA GLY A 4 -2.54 26.55 -8.89
C GLY A 4 -2.34 26.39 -7.39
N ASN A 5 -3.25 26.95 -6.60
CA ASN A 5 -3.46 26.49 -5.23
C ASN A 5 -4.11 25.10 -5.32
N GLN A 6 -3.26 24.07 -5.35
CA GLN A 6 -3.67 22.68 -5.25
C GLN A 6 -4.10 22.44 -3.81
N GLN A 7 -5.41 22.46 -3.60
CA GLN A 7 -6.04 22.27 -2.30
C GLN A 7 -5.82 20.82 -1.87
N PHE A 8 -4.86 20.61 -0.98
CA PHE A 8 -4.55 19.33 -0.35
C PHE A 8 -5.67 19.03 0.66
N ILE A 9 -6.69 18.28 0.23
CA ILE A 9 -7.75 17.80 1.12
C ILE A 9 -7.25 16.52 1.78
N MET A 10 -6.52 16.65 2.89
CA MET A 10 -6.41 15.56 3.87
C MET A 10 -7.75 15.46 4.59
N GLU A 11 -8.68 14.69 4.04
CA GLU A 11 -9.75 14.14 4.84
C GLU A 11 -9.11 13.08 5.75
N ASP A 12 -8.86 13.47 7.00
CA ASP A 12 -8.27 12.66 8.08
C ASP A 12 -9.26 11.58 8.58
N GLU A 13 -9.91 10.89 7.64
CA GLU A 13 -10.71 9.73 7.93
C GLU A 13 -9.78 8.54 8.20
N THR A 14 -9.89 7.97 9.40
CA THR A 14 -9.12 6.81 9.80
C THR A 14 -9.68 5.57 9.09
N TYR A 15 -9.01 5.14 8.02
CA TYR A 15 -9.37 3.92 7.32
C TYR A 15 -8.72 2.70 7.98
N THR A 16 -9.32 1.54 7.75
CA THR A 16 -8.80 0.24 8.23
C THR A 16 -8.78 -0.77 7.10
N ASP A 17 -7.89 -1.75 7.20
CA ASP A 17 -7.91 -2.95 6.37
C ASP A 17 -8.95 -3.96 6.86
N ILE A 18 -9.09 -5.07 6.14
CA ILE A 18 -10.00 -6.16 6.53
C ILE A 18 -9.70 -6.72 7.94
N ASP A 19 -8.43 -6.73 8.35
CA ASP A 19 -7.95 -7.25 9.64
C ASP A 19 -8.11 -6.23 10.79
N GLY A 20 -8.54 -5.00 10.47
CA GLY A 20 -8.77 -3.93 11.44
C GLY A 20 -7.53 -3.09 11.77
N LYS A 21 -6.43 -3.25 11.04
CA LYS A 21 -5.23 -2.42 11.16
C LYS A 21 -5.47 -1.08 10.47
N ALA A 22 -4.95 0.00 11.05
CA ALA A 22 -5.05 1.32 10.46
C ALA A 22 -4.29 1.40 9.12
N ILE A 23 -4.92 2.03 8.15
CA ILE A 23 -4.33 2.37 6.85
C ILE A 23 -4.52 3.87 6.60
N SER A 24 -3.56 4.50 5.95
CA SER A 24 -3.67 5.88 5.50
C SER A 24 -3.96 5.92 4.00
N LEU A 25 -4.99 6.65 3.62
CA LEU A 25 -5.30 6.96 2.22
C LEU A 25 -4.86 8.39 1.95
N GLU A 26 -3.88 8.55 1.06
CA GLU A 26 -3.46 9.84 0.54
C GLU A 26 -4.03 10.02 -0.87
N CYS A 27 -4.61 11.18 -1.15
CA CYS A 27 -5.20 11.51 -2.45
C CYS A 27 -4.54 12.78 -2.98
N GLN A 28 -3.76 12.66 -4.05
CA GLN A 28 -3.12 13.79 -4.71
C GLN A 28 -3.77 14.05 -6.07
N SER A 29 -4.39 15.21 -6.24
CA SER A 29 -5.04 15.59 -7.50
C SER A 29 -4.13 16.51 -8.30
N HIS A 30 -3.38 15.99 -9.26
CA HIS A 30 -2.44 16.78 -10.09
C HIS A 30 -3.14 17.67 -11.13
N SER A 31 -4.28 17.21 -11.66
CA SER A 31 -5.09 17.99 -12.59
C SER A 31 -6.56 17.58 -12.51
N GLY A 32 -7.44 18.22 -13.31
CA GLY A 32 -8.84 17.81 -13.41
C GLY A 32 -9.05 16.40 -13.97
N PHE A 33 -8.03 15.83 -14.63
CA PHE A 33 -8.04 14.53 -15.30
C PHE A 33 -6.98 13.56 -14.77
N CYS A 34 -6.17 13.98 -13.79
CA CYS A 34 -5.06 13.20 -13.25
C CYS A 34 -5.11 13.21 -11.72
N ARG A 35 -5.23 12.03 -11.13
CA ARG A 35 -5.30 11.84 -9.68
C ARG A 35 -4.60 10.57 -9.26
N GLU A 36 -3.85 10.68 -8.19
CA GLU A 36 -3.12 9.59 -7.56
C GLU A 36 -3.74 9.27 -6.20
N PHE A 37 -3.93 7.99 -5.93
CA PHE A 37 -4.36 7.46 -4.65
C PHE A 37 -3.28 6.56 -4.10
N THR A 38 -2.78 6.86 -2.92
CA THR A 38 -1.75 6.08 -2.25
C THR A 38 -2.34 5.49 -0.98
N VAL A 39 -2.49 4.17 -0.96
CA VAL A 39 -2.87 3.42 0.23
C VAL A 39 -1.61 2.91 0.89
N SER A 40 -1.39 3.31 2.13
CA SER A 40 -0.24 2.87 2.92
C SER A 40 -0.70 2.16 4.17
N SER A 41 -0.13 0.99 4.42
CA SER A 41 -0.33 0.26 5.68
C SER A 41 0.36 0.97 6.85
N ALA A 42 -0.17 0.84 8.07
CA ALA A 42 0.45 1.45 9.24
C ALA A 42 1.96 1.10 9.34
N LYS A 43 2.77 2.16 9.32
CA LYS A 43 4.23 2.10 9.49
C LYS A 43 4.54 1.45 10.83
N VAL A 44 5.42 0.45 10.82
CA VAL A 44 6.02 -0.01 12.07
C VAL A 44 6.87 1.12 12.61
N SER A 45 6.66 1.48 13.87
CA SER A 45 7.39 2.55 14.52
C SER A 45 8.88 2.18 14.61
N ILE A 46 9.70 2.80 13.76
CA ILE A 46 11.17 2.72 13.81
C ILE A 46 11.67 3.04 15.23
N GLY A 47 11.00 3.95 15.94
CA GLY A 47 11.33 4.28 17.32
C GLY A 47 11.19 3.08 18.26
N ARG A 48 10.16 2.24 18.06
CA ARG A 48 9.98 1.02 18.86
C ARG A 48 11.09 0.00 18.60
N VAL A 49 11.50 -0.14 17.35
CA VAL A 49 12.64 -1.01 16.96
C VAL A 49 13.93 -0.50 17.59
N MET A 50 14.16 0.80 17.55
CA MET A 50 15.33 1.45 18.15
C MET A 50 15.40 1.24 19.67
N VAL A 51 14.26 1.34 20.37
CA VAL A 51 14.20 1.07 21.81
C VAL A 51 14.55 -0.39 22.11
N TYR A 52 14.01 -1.35 21.35
CA TYR A 52 14.33 -2.76 21.53
C TYR A 52 15.80 -3.07 21.27
N THR A 53 16.38 -2.53 20.20
CA THR A 53 17.81 -2.75 19.91
C THR A 53 18.69 -2.13 20.99
N SER A 54 18.41 -0.89 21.42
CA SER A 54 19.15 -0.25 22.52
C SER A 54 19.08 -1.04 23.83
N ALA A 55 17.92 -1.60 24.18
CA ALA A 55 17.77 -2.43 25.38
C ALA A 55 18.60 -3.73 25.30
N VAL A 56 18.58 -4.41 24.15
CA VAL A 56 19.40 -5.61 23.91
C VAL A 56 20.89 -5.29 24.07
N TRP A 57 21.36 -4.18 23.49
CA TRP A 57 22.76 -3.77 23.59
C TRP A 57 23.19 -3.38 25.01
N LEU A 58 22.35 -2.64 25.76
CA LEU A 58 22.63 -2.30 27.16
C LEU A 58 22.72 -3.55 28.05
N SER A 59 21.84 -4.52 27.83
CA SER A 59 21.86 -5.79 28.56
C SER A 59 23.11 -6.61 28.25
N ALA A 60 23.49 -6.71 26.97
CA ALA A 60 24.69 -7.43 26.53
C ALA A 60 25.97 -6.80 27.10
N TYR A 61 26.05 -5.47 27.12
CA TYR A 61 27.19 -4.75 27.69
C TYR A 61 27.31 -4.94 29.21
N THR A 62 26.18 -4.93 29.91
CA THR A 62 26.15 -5.17 31.36
C THR A 62 26.63 -6.59 31.68
N ILE A 63 26.15 -7.60 30.95
CA ILE A 63 26.59 -9.00 31.12
C ILE A 63 28.07 -9.15 30.77
N PHE A 64 28.55 -8.48 29.73
CA PHE A 64 29.96 -8.46 29.38
C PHE A 64 30.82 -7.88 30.52
N PHE A 65 30.40 -6.79 31.15
CA PHE A 65 31.12 -6.19 32.27
C PHE A 65 31.27 -7.13 33.47
N PHE A 66 30.25 -7.97 33.76
CA PHE A 66 30.33 -8.94 34.86
C PHE A 66 31.07 -10.23 34.51
N THR A 67 31.06 -10.65 33.24
CA THR A 67 31.55 -11.98 32.82
C THR A 67 32.90 -11.93 32.11
N GLU A 68 33.33 -10.75 31.65
CA GLU A 68 34.49 -10.50 30.77
C GLU A 68 34.55 -11.42 29.53
N ASN A 69 33.43 -12.01 29.16
CA ASN A 69 33.35 -13.02 28.12
C ASN A 69 32.95 -12.38 26.79
N THR A 70 33.89 -12.30 25.85
CA THR A 70 33.68 -11.74 24.51
C THR A 70 32.65 -12.50 23.68
N ALA A 71 32.37 -13.77 24.00
CA ALA A 71 31.33 -14.56 23.34
C ALA A 71 29.91 -14.00 23.55
N VAL A 72 29.68 -13.30 24.68
CA VAL A 72 28.39 -12.65 24.95
C VAL A 72 28.13 -11.55 23.92
N LEU A 73 29.15 -10.73 23.63
CA LEU A 73 29.03 -9.64 22.67
C LEU A 73 28.86 -10.15 21.23
N SER A 74 29.61 -11.18 20.85
CA SER A 74 29.49 -11.78 19.50
C SER A 74 28.14 -12.46 19.30
N SER A 75 27.61 -13.15 20.31
CA SER A 75 26.27 -13.76 20.24
C SER A 75 25.17 -12.70 20.13
N ALA A 76 25.27 -11.59 20.86
CA ALA A 76 24.33 -10.47 20.77
C ALA A 76 24.32 -9.84 19.37
N ILE A 77 25.49 -9.67 18.74
CA ILE A 77 25.60 -9.18 17.35
C ILE A 77 24.82 -10.10 16.39
N ILE A 78 25.04 -11.40 16.46
CA ILE A 78 24.39 -12.38 15.58
C ILE A 78 22.87 -12.36 15.77
N ILE A 79 22.40 -12.39 17.03
CA ILE A 79 20.96 -12.33 17.35
C ILE A 79 20.34 -11.03 16.82
N THR A 80 21.03 -9.91 16.96
CA THR A 80 20.53 -8.61 16.49
C THR A 80 20.47 -8.57 14.95
N LEU A 81 21.49 -9.09 14.25
CA LEU A 81 21.50 -9.16 12.79
C LEU A 81 20.39 -10.07 12.24
N VAL A 82 20.22 -11.26 12.81
CA VAL A 82 19.16 -12.19 12.41
C VAL A 82 17.79 -11.60 12.74
N GLY A 83 17.63 -11.02 13.93
CA GLY A 83 16.40 -10.35 14.35
C GLY A 83 16.03 -9.20 13.41
N MET A 84 16.99 -8.39 12.99
CA MET A 84 16.77 -7.30 12.02
C MET A 84 16.41 -7.84 10.63
N MET A 85 17.07 -8.90 10.15
CA MET A 85 16.73 -9.54 8.87
C MET A 85 15.29 -10.09 8.87
N VAL A 86 14.92 -10.82 9.92
CA VAL A 86 13.55 -11.33 10.09
C VAL A 86 12.57 -10.18 10.20
N HIS A 87 12.90 -9.15 10.99
CA HIS A 87 12.05 -7.98 11.17
C HIS A 87 11.80 -7.24 9.86
N ILE A 88 12.82 -6.96 9.05
CA ILE A 88 12.65 -6.31 7.74
C ILE A 88 11.78 -7.16 6.81
N HIS A 89 11.97 -8.49 6.83
CA HIS A 89 11.17 -9.40 6.02
C HIS A 89 9.70 -9.49 6.50
N PHE A 90 9.44 -9.29 7.79
CA PHE A 90 8.10 -9.32 8.38
C PHE A 90 7.39 -7.96 8.42
N VAL A 91 8.15 -6.87 8.50
CA VAL A 91 7.69 -5.48 8.45
C VAL A 91 7.51 -5.05 7.00
N LYS A 92 6.70 -5.85 6.31
CA LYS A 92 6.29 -5.64 4.94
C LYS A 92 5.30 -4.47 4.91
N VAL A 93 5.82 -3.25 5.00
CA VAL A 93 5.04 -2.03 4.77
C VAL A 93 4.92 -1.90 3.26
N ASP A 94 3.79 -2.32 2.74
CA ASP A 94 3.45 -2.20 1.33
C ASP A 94 2.71 -0.89 1.10
N HIS A 95 3.27 -0.08 0.21
CA HIS A 95 2.66 1.11 -0.34
C HIS A 95 2.05 0.72 -1.69
N GLU A 96 0.76 0.90 -1.86
CA GLU A 96 0.08 0.65 -3.12
C GLU A 96 -0.46 1.97 -3.65
N THR A 97 -0.05 2.35 -4.86
CA THR A 97 -0.48 3.57 -5.52
C THR A 97 -1.30 3.27 -6.77
N LEU A 98 -2.34 4.06 -6.98
CA LEU A 98 -3.23 4.01 -8.12
C LEU A 98 -3.26 5.40 -8.74
N LEU A 99 -2.63 5.56 -9.90
CA LEU A 99 -2.62 6.79 -10.66
C LEU A 99 -3.57 6.65 -11.84
N ILE A 100 -4.57 7.53 -11.92
CA ILE A 100 -5.55 7.54 -13.00
C ILE A 100 -5.33 8.79 -13.83
N ILE A 101 -5.17 8.57 -15.13
CA ILE A 101 -5.03 9.61 -16.13
C ILE A 101 -6.15 9.40 -17.16
N GLY A 102 -7.20 10.21 -17.08
CA GLY A 102 -8.45 9.97 -17.83
C GLY A 102 -8.27 9.77 -19.35
N SER A 103 -7.32 10.48 -19.98
CA SER A 103 -7.06 10.35 -21.42
C SER A 103 -6.06 9.26 -21.81
N LEU A 104 -5.31 8.70 -20.86
CA LEU A 104 -4.22 7.76 -21.15
C LEU A 104 -4.49 6.36 -20.59
N GLY A 105 -4.90 6.26 -19.34
CA GLY A 105 -5.07 4.97 -18.68
C GLY A 105 -4.87 5.03 -17.17
N VAL A 106 -4.68 3.86 -16.60
CA VAL A 106 -4.53 3.65 -15.16
C VAL A 106 -3.20 2.97 -14.91
N GLN A 107 -2.40 3.54 -14.01
CA GLN A 107 -1.14 2.98 -13.54
C GLN A 107 -1.34 2.49 -12.11
N VAL A 108 -0.94 1.25 -11.88
CA VAL A 108 -0.95 0.63 -10.56
C VAL A 108 0.50 0.39 -10.18
N SER A 109 0.95 0.93 -9.05
CA SER A 109 2.28 0.63 -8.50
C SER A 109 2.17 0.02 -7.11
N SER A 110 3.03 -0.96 -6.84
CA SER A 110 3.17 -1.60 -5.53
C SER A 110 4.63 -1.55 -5.13
N SER A 111 4.91 -0.83 -4.05
CA SER A 111 6.25 -0.69 -3.47
C SER A 111 6.33 -1.43 -2.16
N TYR A 112 7.31 -2.34 -2.08
CA TYR A 112 7.55 -3.21 -0.93
C TYR A 112 8.74 -2.69 -0.12
N ALA A 113 8.71 -2.84 1.20
CA ALA A 113 9.83 -2.47 2.10
C ALA A 113 11.17 -3.16 1.75
N SER A 114 11.15 -4.24 0.97
CA SER A 114 12.35 -4.88 0.42
C SER A 114 13.02 -4.08 -0.71
N GLY A 115 12.45 -2.94 -1.10
CA GLY A 115 12.88 -2.14 -2.26
C GLY A 115 12.43 -2.70 -3.61
N ARG A 116 11.53 -3.70 -3.62
CA ARG A 116 10.90 -4.16 -4.85
C ARG A 116 9.78 -3.20 -5.20
N GLU A 117 9.73 -2.79 -6.46
CA GLU A 117 8.64 -1.99 -7.00
C GLU A 117 8.10 -2.70 -8.24
N SER A 118 6.78 -2.83 -8.33
CA SER A 118 6.09 -3.36 -9.50
C SER A 118 5.12 -2.30 -9.98
N THR A 119 5.24 -1.89 -11.23
CA THR A 119 4.39 -0.86 -11.83
C THR A 119 3.79 -1.39 -13.12
N ASP A 120 2.47 -1.47 -13.14
CA ASP A 120 1.69 -1.95 -14.28
C ASP A 120 0.83 -0.81 -14.83
N PHE A 121 0.96 -0.54 -16.13
CA PHE A 121 0.19 0.48 -16.83
C PHE A 121 -0.84 -0.17 -17.76
N ILE A 122 -2.11 0.24 -17.61
CA ILE A 122 -3.23 -0.25 -18.38
C ILE A 122 -3.81 0.92 -19.17
N GLU A 123 -3.70 0.83 -20.50
CA GLU A 123 -4.22 1.83 -21.44
C GLU A 123 -5.74 1.97 -21.34
N MET A 124 -6.25 3.21 -21.45
CA MET A 124 -7.69 3.51 -21.35
C MET A 124 -8.54 2.74 -22.38
N GLY A 125 -8.00 2.50 -23.58
CA GLY A 125 -8.69 1.74 -24.62
C GLY A 125 -9.06 0.31 -24.20
N LYS A 126 -8.22 -0.32 -23.37
CA LYS A 126 -8.41 -1.69 -22.86
C LYS A 126 -9.32 -1.75 -21.64
N ILE A 127 -9.53 -0.62 -20.95
CA ILE A 127 -10.37 -0.55 -19.76
C ILE A 127 -11.83 -0.51 -20.19
N LYS A 128 -12.63 -1.42 -19.65
CA LYS A 128 -14.08 -1.42 -19.78
C LYS A 128 -14.71 -0.54 -18.71
N ASP A 129 -14.40 -0.82 -17.46
CA ASP A 129 -14.90 -0.08 -16.30
C ASP A 129 -14.03 -0.40 -15.07
N ILE A 130 -14.17 0.41 -14.01
CA ILE A 130 -13.65 0.14 -12.68
C ILE A 130 -14.84 -0.19 -11.79
N VAL A 131 -14.81 -1.32 -11.08
CA VAL A 131 -15.92 -1.78 -10.23
C VAL A 131 -15.43 -2.16 -8.84
N ILE A 132 -16.30 -2.07 -7.84
CA ILE A 132 -16.07 -2.70 -6.55
C ILE A 132 -16.66 -4.11 -6.63
N ASN A 133 -15.80 -5.12 -6.62
CA ASN A 133 -16.20 -6.51 -6.63
C ASN A 133 -16.26 -7.09 -5.21
N GLU A 134 -17.31 -7.84 -4.93
CA GLU A 134 -17.43 -8.64 -3.71
C GLU A 134 -16.84 -10.03 -3.95
N ALA A 135 -16.05 -10.53 -3.01
CA ALA A 135 -15.44 -11.85 -3.06
C ALA A 135 -15.62 -12.57 -1.72
N ILE A 136 -15.91 -13.87 -1.78
CA ILE A 136 -16.01 -14.71 -0.58
C ILE A 136 -14.66 -15.40 -0.38
N HIS A 137 -14.02 -15.15 0.77
CA HIS A 137 -12.77 -15.77 1.16
C HIS A 137 -12.88 -16.37 2.55
N MET A 138 -12.65 -17.68 2.69
CA MET A 138 -12.70 -18.41 3.97
C MET A 138 -13.93 -18.03 4.83
N GLN A 139 -15.13 -18.13 4.23
CA GLN A 139 -16.42 -17.79 4.87
C GLN A 139 -16.62 -16.32 5.24
N THR A 140 -15.73 -15.43 4.78
CA THR A 140 -15.79 -13.98 5.02
C THR A 140 -16.00 -13.25 3.70
N VAL A 141 -16.83 -12.21 3.71
CA VAL A 141 -17.05 -11.34 2.55
C VAL A 141 -16.00 -10.24 2.55
N VAL A 142 -15.27 -10.12 1.43
CA VAL A 142 -14.21 -9.13 1.22
C VAL A 142 -14.52 -8.33 -0.04
N TYR A 143 -14.26 -7.02 -0.01
CA TYR A 143 -14.44 -6.13 -1.15
C TYR A 143 -13.09 -5.79 -1.77
N TYR A 144 -13.03 -5.82 -3.10
CA TYR A 144 -11.87 -5.40 -3.89
C TYR A 144 -12.30 -4.36 -4.91
N LEU A 145 -11.46 -3.34 -5.12
CA LEU A 145 -11.60 -2.49 -6.30
C LEU A 145 -10.93 -3.21 -7.47
N CYS A 146 -11.61 -3.33 -8.60
CA CYS A 146 -11.13 -4.08 -9.74
C CYS A 146 -11.26 -3.27 -11.02
N ILE A 147 -10.28 -3.40 -11.92
CA ILE A 147 -10.36 -2.90 -13.28
C ILE A 147 -10.84 -4.04 -14.17
N LEU A 148 -11.92 -3.82 -14.90
CA LEU A 148 -12.43 -4.72 -15.92
C LEU A 148 -11.77 -4.41 -17.25
N LEU A 149 -11.15 -5.40 -17.87
CA LEU A 149 -10.55 -5.27 -19.20
C LEU A 149 -11.50 -5.77 -20.29
N LYS A 150 -11.56 -5.04 -21.40
CA LYS A 150 -12.33 -5.43 -22.60
C LYS A 150 -11.72 -6.68 -23.23
N ASP A 151 -12.55 -7.49 -23.85
CA ASP A 151 -12.07 -8.56 -24.71
C ASP A 151 -11.63 -7.99 -26.08
N PRO A 152 -10.48 -8.42 -26.63
CA PRO A 152 -10.04 -7.98 -27.96
C PRO A 152 -10.96 -8.44 -29.10
N THR A 153 -11.78 -9.47 -28.89
CA THR A 153 -12.71 -10.01 -29.89
C THR A 153 -14.15 -9.52 -29.74
N ASP A 154 -14.57 -9.17 -28.52
CA ASP A 154 -15.89 -8.64 -28.23
C ASP A 154 -15.80 -7.50 -27.20
N SER A 155 -16.08 -6.27 -27.65
CA SER A 155 -16.04 -5.08 -26.78
C SER A 155 -17.01 -5.14 -25.60
N ASP A 156 -18.08 -5.94 -25.71
CA ASP A 156 -19.07 -6.13 -24.66
C ASP A 156 -18.70 -7.28 -23.70
N ALA A 157 -17.72 -8.12 -24.04
CA ALA A 157 -17.20 -9.14 -23.14
C ALA A 157 -16.08 -8.60 -22.23
N VAL A 158 -15.97 -9.18 -21.03
CA VAL A 158 -14.87 -8.91 -20.08
C VAL A 158 -13.86 -10.05 -20.20
N SER A 159 -12.63 -9.74 -20.58
CA SER A 159 -11.57 -10.74 -20.73
C SER A 159 -10.86 -11.04 -19.42
N CYS A 160 -10.67 -10.01 -18.58
CA CYS A 160 -9.85 -10.10 -17.38
C CYS A 160 -10.32 -9.11 -16.31
N VAL A 161 -10.14 -9.50 -15.05
CA VAL A 161 -10.42 -8.67 -13.88
C VAL A 161 -9.10 -8.48 -13.14
N VAL A 162 -8.64 -7.23 -13.07
CA VAL A 162 -7.40 -6.87 -12.37
C VAL A 162 -7.76 -6.27 -11.01
N PRO A 163 -7.57 -7.00 -9.90
CA PRO A 163 -7.80 -6.46 -8.56
C PRO A 163 -6.73 -5.44 -8.18
N LEU A 164 -7.17 -4.38 -7.52
CA LEU A 164 -6.34 -3.30 -6.98
C LEU A 164 -6.21 -3.45 -5.46
N PHE A 165 -5.13 -2.91 -4.91
CA PHE A 165 -4.87 -2.89 -3.46
C PHE A 165 -4.85 -4.30 -2.82
N GLN A 166 -4.22 -5.27 -3.47
CA GLN A 166 -4.22 -6.67 -3.05
C GLN A 166 -3.47 -6.89 -1.73
N SER A 167 -2.44 -6.10 -1.46
CA SER A 167 -1.65 -6.23 -0.24
C SER A 167 -2.30 -5.50 0.94
N SER A 168 -2.72 -4.25 0.73
CA SER A 168 -3.30 -3.40 1.79
C SER A 168 -4.74 -3.75 2.15
N LYS A 169 -5.49 -4.40 1.26
CA LYS A 169 -6.88 -4.88 1.46
C LYS A 169 -7.76 -3.89 2.25
N PRO A 170 -7.90 -2.65 1.74
CA PRO A 170 -8.69 -1.62 2.39
C PRO A 170 -10.16 -2.03 2.52
N ARG A 171 -10.83 -1.57 3.59
CA ARG A 171 -12.28 -1.77 3.74
C ARG A 171 -13.09 -0.97 2.72
N LEU A 172 -14.35 -1.37 2.59
CA LEU A 172 -15.32 -0.77 1.66
C LEU A 172 -15.41 0.76 1.77
N SER A 173 -15.33 1.34 2.97
CA SER A 173 -15.38 2.80 3.15
C SER A 173 -14.27 3.53 2.38
N CYS A 174 -13.03 3.02 2.47
CA CYS A 174 -11.89 3.53 1.73
C CYS A 174 -12.07 3.29 0.22
N LEU A 175 -12.47 2.08 -0.16
CA LEU A 175 -12.67 1.71 -1.58
C LEU A 175 -13.74 2.56 -2.26
N VAL A 176 -14.85 2.86 -1.58
CA VAL A 176 -15.93 3.71 -2.10
C VAL A 176 -15.44 5.12 -2.41
N LYS A 177 -14.56 5.67 -1.57
CA LYS A 177 -13.98 7.00 -1.79
C LYS A 177 -13.05 7.02 -3.01
N VAL A 178 -12.18 6.02 -3.12
CA VAL A 178 -11.31 5.87 -4.29
C VAL A 178 -12.17 5.68 -5.54
N TYR A 179 -13.12 4.75 -5.52
CA TYR A 179 -14.03 4.47 -6.64
C TYR A 179 -14.77 5.71 -7.14
N LYS A 180 -15.44 6.46 -6.26
CA LYS A 180 -16.15 7.70 -6.63
C LYS A 180 -15.21 8.68 -7.32
N SER A 181 -14.02 8.84 -6.75
CA SER A 181 -13.00 9.74 -7.27
C SER A 181 -12.44 9.28 -8.62
N CYS A 182 -12.41 7.97 -8.90
CA CYS A 182 -12.04 7.40 -10.20
C CYS A 182 -13.13 7.67 -11.24
N GLN A 183 -14.39 7.40 -10.87
CA GLN A 183 -15.56 7.60 -11.75
C GLN A 183 -15.73 9.07 -12.12
N ASP A 184 -15.48 10.00 -11.20
CA ASP A 184 -15.49 11.45 -11.47
C ASP A 184 -14.48 11.88 -12.54
N ILE A 185 -13.38 11.14 -12.71
CA ILE A 185 -12.35 11.41 -13.73
C ILE A 185 -12.75 10.76 -15.05
N LEU A 186 -13.19 9.50 -14.99
CA LEU A 186 -13.65 8.76 -16.15
C LEU A 186 -14.87 9.41 -16.82
N ALA A 187 -15.80 9.97 -16.04
CA ALA A 187 -16.99 10.65 -16.54
C ALA A 187 -16.69 11.99 -17.25
N LYS A 188 -15.48 12.54 -17.11
CA LYS A 188 -15.06 13.78 -17.80
C LYS A 188 -14.37 13.52 -19.14
N CYS A 189 -14.12 12.25 -19.47
CA CYS A 189 -13.47 11.81 -20.70
C CYS A 189 -14.51 11.29 -21.70
#